data_AF-A0A4Y9RAB5-F1
#
_entry.id   AF-A0A4Y9RAB5-F1
#
_cell.length_a   1.000
_cell.length_b   1.000
_cell.length_c   1.000
_cell.angle_alpha   90.00
_cell.angle_beta   90.00
_cell.angle_gamma   90.00
#
_symmetry.space_group_name_H-M   'P 1'
#
loop_
_entity.id
_entity.type
_entity.pdbx_description
1 polymer ?
#
loop_
_entity_poly.entity_id
_entity_poly.type
_entity_poly.pdbx_seq_one_letter_code
_entity_poly.pdbx_strand_id
1 'polypeptide(L)'
;MFVFAVALGLASCADGGFVSGSRQFSGVWLHEFEGSTFLEGATEVPAVRPEYRETDWLEWNEWPDLERLMDDRRQEGGCYTVQPFLLTFEGRRTHRLFVGAGHMDMWRSEVTVQRPISAKRLGPSFCYDR
;
A
#
# COMPACT_ATOMS: atom_id res chain seq x y z
N MET A 1 -53.87 -15.65 17.25
CA MET A 1 -52.76 -15.60 18.22
C MET A 1 -51.54 -16.18 17.52
N PHE A 2 -50.66 -15.34 16.97
CA PHE A 2 -49.42 -15.78 16.31
C PHE A 2 -48.24 -15.13 17.04
N VAL A 3 -47.41 -16.00 17.63
CA VAL A 3 -46.17 -15.64 18.32
C VAL A 3 -45.11 -15.45 17.25
N PHE A 4 -44.60 -14.22 17.08
CA PHE A 4 -43.39 -13.98 16.31
C PHE A 4 -42.19 -14.14 17.24
N ALA A 5 -41.47 -15.25 17.06
CA ALA A 5 -40.16 -15.45 17.65
C ALA A 5 -39.16 -14.51 16.96
N VAL A 6 -38.62 -13.54 17.68
CA VAL A 6 -37.51 -12.70 17.22
C VAL A 6 -36.22 -13.51 17.45
N ALA A 7 -35.69 -14.08 16.38
CA ALA A 7 -34.39 -14.74 16.40
C ALA A 7 -33.28 -13.68 16.53
N LEU A 8 -32.44 -13.85 17.55
CA LEU A 8 -31.23 -13.09 17.78
C LEU A 8 -30.28 -13.22 16.58
N GLY A 9 -30.01 -12.12 15.90
CA GLY A 9 -28.82 -11.97 15.06
C GLY A 9 -27.65 -11.50 15.91
N LEU A 10 -26.79 -12.42 16.33
CA LEU A 10 -25.48 -12.09 16.90
C LEU A 10 -24.62 -11.49 15.78
N ALA A 11 -24.61 -10.16 15.67
CA ALA A 11 -23.62 -9.45 14.87
C ALA A 11 -22.27 -9.54 15.60
N SER A 12 -21.44 -10.49 15.16
CA SER A 12 -20.03 -10.50 15.50
C SER A 12 -19.40 -9.27 14.83
N CYS A 13 -19.07 -8.25 15.63
CA CYS A 13 -18.25 -7.13 15.22
C CYS A 13 -16.82 -7.65 14.98
N ALA A 14 -16.60 -8.27 13.82
CA ALA A 14 -15.25 -8.45 13.29
C ALA A 14 -14.75 -7.09 12.82
N ASP A 15 -13.48 -6.78 13.12
CA ASP A 15 -12.77 -5.53 12.86
C ASP A 15 -13.34 -4.75 11.66
N GLY A 16 -13.95 -3.61 11.95
CA GLY A 16 -14.72 -2.83 11.01
C GLY A 16 -13.86 -2.36 9.84
N GLY A 17 -13.85 -3.12 8.76
CA GLY A 17 -13.13 -2.80 7.54
C GLY A 17 -13.82 -3.43 6.34
N PHE A 18 -13.63 -2.81 5.17
CA PHE A 18 -14.13 -3.34 3.91
C PHE A 18 -12.94 -3.74 3.04
N VAL A 19 -12.99 -4.97 2.52
CA VAL A 19 -12.03 -5.50 1.57
C VAL A 19 -12.67 -5.49 0.18
N SER A 20 -12.05 -4.81 -0.77
CA SER A 20 -12.49 -4.83 -2.16
C SER A 20 -12.26 -6.20 -2.81
N GLY A 21 -13.04 -6.50 -3.85
CA GLY A 21 -12.71 -7.60 -4.75
C GLY A 21 -11.31 -7.45 -5.36
N SER A 22 -10.75 -8.56 -5.85
CA SER A 22 -9.47 -8.53 -6.56
C SER A 22 -9.63 -7.78 -7.89
N ARG A 23 -8.68 -6.91 -8.21
CA ARG A 23 -8.65 -6.15 -9.45
C ARG A 23 -7.22 -5.79 -9.84
N GLN A 24 -7.06 -5.28 -11.06
CA GLN A 24 -5.79 -4.72 -11.50
C GLN A 24 -5.57 -3.32 -10.90
N PHE A 25 -4.32 -3.07 -10.52
CA PHE A 25 -3.79 -1.79 -10.08
C PHE A 25 -2.59 -1.42 -10.95
N SER A 26 -2.40 -0.12 -11.17
CA SER A 26 -1.20 0.44 -11.76
C SER A 26 -0.87 1.75 -11.05
N GLY A 27 0.40 2.04 -10.83
CA GLY A 27 0.78 3.23 -10.09
C GLY A 27 2.26 3.26 -9.70
N VAL A 28 2.62 4.30 -8.98
CA VAL A 28 3.97 4.49 -8.45
C VAL A 28 4.02 4.01 -7.00
N TRP A 29 5.03 3.21 -6.70
CA TRP A 29 5.38 2.79 -5.35
C TRP A 29 6.67 3.46 -4.90
N LEU A 30 6.58 4.11 -3.74
CA LEU A 30 7.68 4.76 -3.04
C LEU A 30 8.02 3.90 -1.83
N HIS A 31 9.07 3.08 -1.98
CA HIS A 31 9.54 2.19 -0.93
C HIS A 31 10.66 2.86 -0.12
N GLU A 32 10.50 2.90 1.19
CA GLU A 32 11.47 3.37 2.18
C GLU A 32 11.44 2.44 3.41
N PHE A 33 12.39 2.58 4.35
CA PHE A 33 12.60 1.61 5.44
C PHE A 33 11.33 1.18 6.19
N GLU A 34 10.53 2.13 6.68
CA GLU A 34 9.24 1.88 7.35
C GLU A 34 8.04 2.37 6.52
N GLY A 35 8.26 2.73 5.26
CA GLY A 35 7.29 3.38 4.40
C GLY A 35 7.08 2.62 3.09
N SER A 36 5.82 2.42 2.71
CA SER A 36 5.47 1.70 1.49
C SER A 36 4.35 2.43 0.76
N THR A 37 4.61 3.67 0.34
CA THR A 37 3.55 4.54 -0.20
C THR A 37 3.23 4.21 -1.64
N PHE A 38 1.97 3.91 -1.94
CA PHE A 38 1.46 3.65 -3.29
C PHE A 38 0.49 4.74 -3.75
N LEU A 39 0.76 5.21 -4.97
CA LEU A 39 -0.05 6.19 -5.69
C LEU A 39 -0.68 5.51 -6.90
N GLU A 40 -1.91 5.05 -6.74
CA GLU A 40 -2.69 4.48 -7.85
C GLU A 40 -2.86 5.51 -8.97
N GLY A 41 -2.61 5.10 -10.21
CA GLY A 41 -2.73 5.93 -11.42
C GLY A 41 -1.52 6.83 -11.70
N ALA A 42 -0.58 6.99 -10.77
CA ALA A 42 0.62 7.76 -11.01
C ALA A 42 1.56 7.04 -11.99
N THR A 43 2.13 7.79 -12.94
CA THR A 43 3.10 7.28 -13.93
C THR A 43 4.51 7.81 -13.71
N GLU A 44 4.65 8.81 -12.85
CA GLU A 44 5.90 9.53 -12.56
C GLU A 44 6.07 9.71 -11.05
N VAL A 45 7.32 9.86 -10.62
CA VAL A 45 7.64 10.09 -9.21
C VAL A 45 7.13 11.48 -8.81
N PRO A 46 6.30 11.60 -7.76
CA PRO A 46 5.81 12.91 -7.34
C PRO A 46 6.98 13.74 -6.80
N ALA A 47 7.06 15.00 -7.24
CA ALA A 47 8.13 15.93 -6.88
C ALA A 47 8.13 16.31 -5.39
N VAL A 48 6.97 16.23 -4.75
CA VAL A 48 6.76 16.50 -3.31
C VAL A 48 6.26 15.22 -2.64
N ARG A 49 6.64 15.02 -1.37
CA ARG A 49 6.17 13.87 -0.59
C ARG A 49 4.64 13.91 -0.47
N PRO A 50 3.93 12.87 -0.93
CA PRO A 50 2.48 12.80 -0.80
C PRO A 50 2.05 12.68 0.66
N GLU A 51 0.89 13.23 0.99
CA GLU A 51 0.28 13.05 2.30
C GLU A 51 -0.13 11.58 2.51
N TYR A 52 0.30 10.97 3.62
CA TYR A 52 0.02 9.55 3.88
C TYR A 52 -1.47 9.24 3.93
N ARG A 53 -2.28 10.13 4.50
CA ARG A 53 -3.74 9.99 4.58
C ARG A 53 -4.46 10.09 3.24
N GLU A 54 -3.76 10.46 2.17
CA GLU A 54 -4.29 10.50 0.81
C GLU A 54 -3.74 9.38 -0.07
N THR A 55 -2.84 8.56 0.46
CA THR A 55 -2.17 7.46 -0.25
C THR A 55 -2.42 6.11 0.41
N ASP A 56 -2.04 5.05 -0.30
CA ASP A 56 -2.23 3.68 0.16
C ASP A 56 -0.89 3.08 0.62
N TRP A 57 -0.93 2.22 1.64
CA TRP A 57 0.20 1.37 1.99
C TRP A 57 0.24 0.18 1.03
N LEU A 58 1.35 -0.05 0.35
CA LEU A 58 1.54 -1.24 -0.48
C LEU A 58 2.09 -2.38 0.35
N GLU A 59 1.30 -3.44 0.47
CA GLU A 59 1.76 -4.70 1.01
C GLU A 59 2.28 -5.56 -0.15
N TRP A 60 3.60 -5.64 -0.27
CA TRP A 60 4.27 -6.39 -1.33
C TRP A 60 4.79 -7.72 -0.79
N ASN A 61 4.09 -8.81 -1.12
CA ASN A 61 4.55 -10.17 -0.78
C ASN A 61 5.73 -10.59 -1.65
N GLU A 62 6.56 -11.51 -1.14
CA GLU A 62 7.80 -11.98 -1.77
C GLU A 62 7.66 -12.18 -3.28
N TRP A 63 8.44 -11.40 -4.04
CA TRP A 63 8.60 -11.54 -5.48
C TRP A 63 10.09 -11.54 -5.82
N PRO A 64 10.60 -12.59 -6.47
CA PRO A 64 12.05 -12.80 -6.63
C PRO A 64 12.75 -11.72 -7.46
N ASP A 65 12.02 -10.96 -8.28
CA ASP A 65 12.59 -9.91 -9.11
C ASP A 65 12.64 -8.54 -8.42
N LEU A 66 11.91 -8.33 -7.31
CA LEU A 66 11.91 -7.03 -6.64
C LEU A 66 13.28 -6.72 -6.03
N GLU A 67 13.87 -7.68 -5.34
CA GLU A 67 15.20 -7.54 -4.72
C GLU A 67 16.24 -7.16 -5.77
N ARG A 68 16.17 -7.75 -6.97
CA ARG A 68 17.05 -7.40 -8.09
C ARG A 68 16.87 -5.97 -8.59
N LEU A 69 15.69 -5.37 -8.41
CA LEU A 69 15.42 -3.99 -8.80
C LEU A 69 15.82 -2.99 -7.72
N MET A 70 15.99 -3.44 -6.48
CA MET A 70 16.40 -2.59 -5.36
C MET A 70 17.89 -2.24 -5.44
N ASP A 71 18.26 -1.08 -4.90
CA ASP A 71 19.66 -0.73 -4.73
C ASP A 71 20.20 -1.41 -3.46
N ASP A 72 21.28 -2.17 -3.60
CA ASP A 72 22.01 -2.73 -2.44
C ASP A 72 22.77 -1.64 -1.67
N ARG A 73 22.87 -0.42 -2.22
CA ARG A 73 23.60 0.68 -1.57
C ARG A 73 22.89 1.11 -0.29
N ARG A 74 23.50 0.73 0.82
CA ARG A 74 23.23 1.24 2.16
C ARG A 74 23.34 2.77 2.19
N GLN A 75 22.42 3.37 2.95
CA GLN A 75 22.33 4.79 3.25
C GLN A 75 23.70 5.43 3.53
N GLU A 76 24.03 6.47 2.75
CA GLU A 76 24.98 7.50 3.15
C GLU A 76 24.19 8.79 3.41
N GLY A 77 23.93 9.13 4.67
CA GLY A 77 23.30 10.40 5.07
C GLY A 77 22.01 10.29 5.90
N GLY A 78 21.65 11.38 6.58
CA GLY A 78 20.58 11.45 7.60
C GLY A 78 19.13 11.57 7.07
N CYS A 79 18.83 11.00 5.90
CA CYS A 79 17.49 10.95 5.33
C CYS A 79 17.08 9.52 4.96
N TYR A 80 15.78 9.22 5.09
CA TYR A 80 15.22 7.94 4.65
C TYR A 80 15.11 7.95 3.13
N THR A 81 15.99 7.23 2.46
CA THR A 81 16.03 7.16 0.99
C THR A 81 14.80 6.44 0.46
N VAL A 82 14.14 7.05 -0.53
CA VAL A 82 12.98 6.52 -1.24
C VAL A 82 13.45 5.85 -2.53
N GLN A 83 12.98 4.63 -2.76
CA GLN A 83 13.17 3.88 -4.00
C GLN A 83 11.86 3.91 -4.81
N PRO A 84 11.85 4.56 -6.01
CA PRO A 84 10.65 4.69 -6.81
C PRO A 84 10.50 3.57 -7.84
N PHE A 85 9.33 2.93 -7.86
CA PHE A 85 8.96 1.89 -8.82
C PHE A 85 7.63 2.20 -9.51
N LEU A 86 7.55 1.95 -10.80
CA LEU A 86 6.29 1.87 -11.54
C LEU A 86 5.84 0.42 -11.55
N LEU A 87 4.61 0.19 -11.09
CA LEU A 87 4.06 -1.15 -10.89
C LEU A 87 2.78 -1.35 -11.68
N THR A 88 2.56 -2.59 -12.10
CA THR A 88 1.25 -3.12 -12.51
C THR A 88 1.09 -4.48 -11.87
N PHE A 89 -0.06 -4.75 -11.26
CA PHE A 89 -0.32 -6.02 -10.56
C PHE A 89 -1.82 -6.26 -10.39
N GLU A 90 -2.19 -7.50 -10.08
CA GLU A 90 -3.51 -7.83 -9.52
C GLU A 90 -3.40 -7.85 -8.00
N GLY A 91 -4.36 -7.22 -7.32
CA GLY A 91 -4.32 -7.02 -5.88
C GLY A 91 -5.70 -6.80 -5.28
N ARG A 92 -5.73 -6.47 -3.99
CA ARG A 92 -6.95 -6.09 -3.24
C ARG A 92 -6.66 -4.86 -2.40
N ARG A 93 -7.69 -4.04 -2.18
CA ARG A 93 -7.63 -2.91 -1.25
C ARG A 93 -8.42 -3.23 0.01
N THR A 94 -7.84 -2.96 1.17
CA THR A 94 -8.47 -3.10 2.48
C THR A 94 -8.53 -1.73 3.15
N HIS A 95 -9.75 -1.30 3.47
CA HIS A 95 -9.98 -0.11 4.29
C HIS A 95 -10.27 -0.53 5.72
N ARG A 96 -9.56 0.04 6.69
CA ARG A 96 -9.83 -0.12 8.11
C ARG A 96 -10.60 1.14 8.57
N LEU A 97 -11.74 0.99 9.26
CA LEU A 97 -12.64 2.12 9.57
C LEU A 97 -12.12 3.01 10.71
N PHE A 98 -11.27 2.49 11.58
CA PHE A 98 -10.87 3.16 12.83
C PHE A 98 -9.37 3.39 12.98
N VAL A 99 -8.57 2.85 12.06
CA VAL A 99 -7.11 2.86 12.11
C VAL A 99 -6.61 3.03 10.67
N GLY A 100 -5.45 3.67 10.47
CA GLY A 100 -4.82 3.69 9.16
C GLY A 100 -4.23 2.33 8.79
N ALA A 101 -3.54 2.29 7.64
CA ALA A 101 -2.80 1.12 7.18
C ALA A 101 -1.29 1.30 7.36
N GLY A 102 -0.54 0.21 7.16
CA GLY A 102 0.92 0.19 7.29
C GLY A 102 1.42 0.13 8.73
N HIS A 103 2.73 0.03 8.91
CA HIS A 103 3.34 -0.17 10.23
C HIS A 103 3.06 0.95 11.24
N MET A 104 2.81 2.17 10.76
CA MET A 104 2.57 3.37 11.58
C MET A 104 1.10 3.83 11.57
N ASP A 105 0.18 3.07 10.96
CA ASP A 105 -1.23 3.44 10.83
C ASP A 105 -1.47 4.82 10.18
N MET A 106 -0.59 5.24 9.26
CA MET A 106 -0.63 6.58 8.66
C MET A 106 -1.38 6.64 7.31
N TRP A 107 -1.50 5.51 6.61
CA TRP A 107 -2.06 5.45 5.26
C TRP A 107 -3.57 5.25 5.27
N ARG A 108 -4.26 5.70 4.23
CA ARG A 108 -5.74 5.64 4.17
C ARG A 108 -6.28 4.22 3.98
N SER A 109 -5.48 3.34 3.38
CA SER A 109 -5.84 1.97 3.07
C SER A 109 -4.61 1.13 2.80
N GLU A 110 -4.76 -0.20 2.84
CA GLU A 110 -3.74 -1.16 2.46
C GLU A 110 -4.07 -1.72 1.07
N VAL A 111 -3.09 -1.79 0.18
CA VAL A 111 -3.20 -2.44 -1.12
C VAL A 111 -2.26 -3.63 -1.12
N THR A 112 -2.82 -4.84 -1.09
CA THR A 112 -2.06 -6.08 -1.07
C THR A 112 -1.87 -6.61 -2.48
N VAL A 113 -0.61 -6.81 -2.85
CA VAL A 113 -0.23 -7.42 -4.13
C VAL A 113 -0.46 -8.93 -4.07
N GLN A 114 -1.24 -9.44 -5.01
CA GLN A 114 -1.53 -10.88 -5.14
C GLN A 114 -0.77 -11.51 -6.31
N ARG A 115 -0.70 -10.80 -7.44
CA ARG A 115 0.03 -11.26 -8.63
C ARG A 115 0.72 -10.07 -9.31
N PRO A 116 2.05 -9.95 -9.20
CA PRO A 116 2.81 -8.98 -9.96
C PRO A 116 2.64 -9.20 -11.47
N ILE A 117 2.50 -8.12 -12.23
CA ILE A 117 2.48 -8.15 -13.71
C ILE A 117 3.76 -7.49 -14.25
N SER A 118 4.12 -6.33 -13.72
CA SER A 118 5.34 -5.62 -14.08
C SER A 118 5.85 -4.76 -12.94
N ALA A 119 7.16 -4.64 -12.80
CA ALA A 119 7.80 -3.66 -11.96
C ALA A 119 8.99 -3.05 -12.70
N LYS A 120 9.12 -1.73 -12.64
CA LYS A 120 10.22 -0.99 -13.26
C LYS A 120 10.69 0.10 -12.30
N ARG A 121 11.99 0.16 -12.01
CA ARG A 121 12.56 1.28 -11.26
C ARG A 121 12.49 2.56 -12.11
N LEU A 122 11.98 3.65 -11.52
CA LEU A 122 11.80 4.93 -12.22
C LEU A 122 13.04 5.83 -12.16
N GLY A 123 13.98 5.55 -11.27
CA GLY A 123 15.20 6.33 -11.12
C GLY A 123 16.07 5.85 -9.96
N PRO A 124 17.20 6.55 -9.71
CA PRO A 124 18.00 6.30 -8.51
C PRO A 124 17.18 6.56 -7.25
N SER A 125 17.64 6.01 -6.14
CA SER A 125 17.05 6.33 -4.84
C SER A 125 17.30 7.81 -4.53
N PHE A 126 16.35 8.48 -3.88
CA PHE A 126 16.42 9.92 -3.61
C PHE A 126 15.88 10.23 -2.21
N CYS A 127 16.06 11.46 -1.75
CA CYS A 127 15.42 11.98 -0.54
C CYS A 127 14.49 13.13 -0.92
N TYR A 128 13.32 13.17 -0.30
CA TYR A 128 12.50 14.37 -0.34
C TYR A 128 13.18 15.46 0.51
N ASP A 129 13.20 16.68 0.00
CA ASP A 129 13.57 17.85 0.79
C ASP A 129 12.59 17.99 1.97
N ARG A 130 13.11 18.27 3.17
CA ARG A 130 12.29 18.45 4.38
C ARG A 130 11.61 19.81 4.40
#